data_AF-A0A9Q3GGG9-F1
#
_entry.id   AF-A0A9Q3GGG9-F1
#
_cell.length_a   1.000
_cell.length_b   1.000
_cell.length_c   1.000
_cell.angle_alpha   90.00
_cell.angle_beta   90.00
_cell.angle_gamma   90.00
#
_symmetry.space_group_name_H-M   'P 1'
#
loop_
_entity.id
_entity.type
_entity.pdbx_description
1 polymer ?
#
loop_
_entity_poly.entity_id
_entity_poly.type
_entity_poly.pdbx_seq_one_letter_code
_entity_poly.pdbx_strand_id
1 'polypeptide(L)'
;MTVCIDNSQPPLIIESGEHFSIVARNYLDHHFQNWEKQLLPTKAKKLKRASGKMTSIGTTIKEIIIPHRKGNIRLKPEFVGLGDAHIQGILLGTDYQRMYGIEIYNSKDRHITIGKKNEKKLSLDIYKISSQDPPEKLLNEFREGKVSTTLTSKQKISLLKMLRKKRPAFAMA
;
A
#
# COMPACT_ATOMS: atom_id res chain seq x y z
N MET A 1 2.81 2.56 -8.25
CA MET A 1 2.44 2.14 -9.62
C MET A 1 0.93 2.02 -9.70
N THR A 2 0.30 2.20 -10.86
CA THR A 2 -1.16 2.07 -11.01
C THR A 2 -1.52 0.71 -11.60
N VAL A 3 -2.62 0.12 -11.12
CA VAL A 3 -3.15 -1.17 -11.59
C VAL A 3 -4.63 -1.04 -11.92
N CYS A 4 -5.16 -1.93 -12.74
CA CYS A 4 -6.60 -1.98 -13.03
C CYS A 4 -7.29 -3.05 -12.15
N ILE A 5 -8.41 -2.70 -11.55
CA ILE A 5 -9.26 -3.59 -10.74
C ILE A 5 -10.72 -3.12 -10.82
N ASP A 6 -11.65 -3.99 -11.23
CA ASP A 6 -13.09 -3.72 -11.33
C ASP A 6 -13.43 -2.31 -11.89
N ASN A 7 -12.84 -1.95 -13.04
CA ASN A 7 -12.98 -0.65 -13.72
C ASN A 7 -12.38 0.58 -13.01
N SER A 8 -11.72 0.38 -11.86
CA SER A 8 -10.93 1.41 -11.18
C SER A 8 -9.44 1.26 -11.49
N GLN A 9 -8.70 2.35 -11.31
CA GLN A 9 -7.23 2.40 -11.49
C GLN A 9 -6.52 2.88 -10.22
N PRO A 10 -6.54 2.12 -9.12
CA PRO A 10 -5.84 2.50 -7.91
C PRO A 10 -4.33 2.41 -8.08
N PRO A 11 -3.60 3.14 -7.23
CA PRO A 11 -2.23 2.75 -7.01
C PRO A 11 -2.13 1.44 -6.20
N LEU A 12 -1.18 0.62 -6.61
CA LEU A 12 -0.71 -0.56 -5.90
C LEU A 12 0.51 -0.20 -5.06
N ILE A 13 0.40 -0.52 -3.77
CA ILE A 13 1.47 -0.41 -2.77
C ILE A 13 2.00 -1.81 -2.51
N ILE A 14 3.32 -1.99 -2.56
CA ILE A 14 3.97 -3.29 -2.32
C ILE A 14 4.68 -3.21 -0.98
N GLU A 15 4.11 -3.85 0.04
CA GLU A 15 4.52 -3.66 1.42
C GLU A 15 5.17 -4.93 1.98
N SER A 16 6.46 -4.87 2.29
CA SER A 16 7.22 -5.98 2.88
C SER A 16 6.95 -6.19 4.37
N GLY A 17 6.46 -5.17 5.07
CA GLY A 17 6.15 -5.21 6.50
C GLY A 17 4.79 -5.83 6.85
N GLU A 18 3.95 -6.07 5.85
CA GLU A 18 2.62 -6.65 6.04
C GLU A 18 2.57 -8.09 5.52
N HIS A 19 1.99 -8.99 6.31
CA HIS A 19 1.79 -10.35 5.86
C HIS A 19 0.67 -10.43 4.83
N PHE A 20 -0.46 -9.80 5.12
CA PHE A 20 -1.67 -9.88 4.31
C PHE A 20 -1.75 -8.75 3.31
N SER A 21 -2.33 -9.04 2.16
CA SER A 21 -2.78 -8.01 1.23
C SER A 21 -4.04 -7.33 1.79
N ILE A 22 -4.09 -6.00 1.70
CA ILE A 22 -5.06 -5.16 2.42
C ILE A 22 -5.75 -4.18 1.46
N VAL A 23 -7.03 -3.95 1.73
CA VAL A 23 -7.80 -2.84 1.15
C VAL A 23 -8.53 -2.09 2.25
N ALA A 24 -8.53 -0.76 2.19
CA ALA A 24 -9.21 0.06 3.18
C ALA A 24 -10.71 0.21 2.84
N ARG A 25 -11.56 0.32 3.88
CA ARG A 25 -13.00 0.46 3.73
C ARG A 25 -13.39 1.66 2.87
N ASN A 26 -12.76 2.81 3.09
CA ASN A 26 -12.99 3.99 2.27
C ASN A 26 -12.75 3.72 0.78
N TYR A 27 -11.75 2.91 0.43
CA TYR A 27 -11.50 2.50 -0.95
C TYR A 27 -12.61 1.58 -1.47
N LEU A 28 -13.05 0.62 -0.64
CA LEU A 28 -14.19 -0.25 -0.96
C LEU A 28 -15.46 0.55 -1.26
N ASP A 29 -15.81 1.50 -0.39
CA ASP A 29 -17.01 2.33 -0.49
C ASP A 29 -17.07 3.14 -1.78
N HIS A 30 -15.94 3.65 -2.26
CA HIS A 30 -15.89 4.53 -3.44
C HIS A 30 -15.79 3.76 -4.76
N HIS A 31 -15.24 2.54 -4.76
CA HIS A 31 -14.83 1.86 -5.99
C HIS A 31 -15.54 0.53 -6.24
N PHE A 32 -16.19 -0.08 -5.25
CA PHE A 32 -16.84 -1.37 -5.42
C PHE A 32 -18.30 -1.32 -4.96
N GLN A 33 -19.23 -1.42 -5.91
CA GLN A 33 -20.65 -1.45 -5.58
C GLN A 33 -21.01 -2.72 -4.79
N ASN A 34 -21.80 -2.57 -3.72
CA ASN A 34 -22.29 -3.66 -2.88
C ASN A 34 -21.19 -4.57 -2.30
N TRP A 35 -19.98 -4.04 -2.08
CA TRP A 35 -18.84 -4.81 -1.57
C TRP A 35 -19.15 -5.52 -0.25
N GLU A 36 -19.98 -4.93 0.61
CA GLU A 36 -20.38 -5.49 1.92
C GLU A 36 -21.01 -6.88 1.79
N LYS A 37 -21.82 -7.10 0.74
CA LYS A 37 -22.48 -8.39 0.47
C LYS A 37 -21.55 -9.42 -0.16
N GLN A 38 -20.42 -8.96 -0.70
CA GLN A 38 -19.43 -9.79 -1.37
C GLN A 38 -18.26 -10.17 -0.45
N LEU A 39 -18.22 -9.61 0.76
CA LEU A 39 -17.19 -9.97 1.72
C LEU A 39 -17.43 -11.36 2.27
N LEU A 40 -16.36 -12.14 2.24
CA LEU A 40 -16.30 -13.43 2.91
C LEU A 40 -15.87 -13.22 4.37
N PRO A 41 -16.30 -14.12 5.28
CA PRO A 41 -15.83 -14.11 6.66
C PRO A 41 -14.30 -14.20 6.72
N THR A 42 -13.69 -13.26 7.44
CA THR A 42 -12.23 -13.25 7.61
C THR A 42 -11.78 -14.27 8.66
N LYS A 43 -10.72 -15.03 8.37
CA LYS A 43 -10.00 -15.82 9.38
C LYS A 43 -9.12 -14.92 10.26
N ALA A 44 -8.75 -13.74 9.78
CA ALA A 44 -7.90 -12.78 10.47
C ALA A 44 -8.74 -11.77 11.28
N LYS A 45 -9.34 -12.22 12.39
CA LYS A 45 -10.21 -11.37 13.24
C LYS A 45 -9.49 -10.17 13.88
N LYS A 46 -8.17 -10.23 14.08
CA LYS A 46 -7.38 -9.15 14.70
C LYS A 46 -6.02 -9.03 14.01
N LEU A 47 -5.85 -7.96 13.23
CA LEU A 47 -4.56 -7.60 12.64
C LEU A 47 -3.84 -6.61 13.57
N LYS A 48 -2.57 -6.88 13.84
CA LYS A 48 -1.69 -5.98 14.60
C LYS A 48 -0.74 -5.29 13.63
N ARG A 49 -0.80 -3.96 13.56
CA ARG A 49 0.16 -3.14 12.83
C ARG A 49 0.96 -2.30 13.81
N ALA A 50 2.01 -1.65 13.30
CA ALA A 50 2.79 -0.69 14.08
C ALA A 50 1.88 0.39 14.70
N SER A 51 0.84 0.83 13.98
CA SER A 51 -0.14 1.85 14.41
C SER A 51 -1.10 1.39 15.51
N GLY A 52 -1.31 0.09 15.69
CA GLY A 52 -2.26 -0.44 16.67
C GLY A 52 -3.00 -1.69 16.21
N LYS A 53 -4.11 -2.01 16.87
CA LYS A 53 -5.04 -3.05 16.44
C LYS A 53 -5.96 -2.48 15.37
N MET A 54 -6.15 -3.22 14.28
CA MET A 54 -7.09 -2.85 13.22
C MET A 54 -8.25 -3.84 13.15
N THR A 55 -9.44 -3.31 12.83
CA THR A 55 -10.65 -4.10 12.69
C THR A 55 -10.78 -4.62 11.27
N SER A 56 -10.73 -5.95 11.10
CA SER A 56 -11.02 -6.60 9.83
C SER A 56 -12.52 -6.64 9.61
N ILE A 57 -12.98 -6.20 8.43
CA ILE A 57 -14.39 -6.21 8.03
C ILE A 57 -14.78 -7.41 7.16
N GLY A 58 -13.78 -8.14 6.63
CA GLY A 58 -13.97 -9.37 5.85
C GLY A 58 -12.85 -9.54 4.82
N THR A 59 -12.97 -10.52 3.94
CA THR A 59 -12.03 -10.73 2.82
C THR A 59 -12.74 -10.67 1.48
N THR A 60 -12.02 -10.27 0.44
CA THR A 60 -12.51 -10.28 -0.94
C THR A 60 -11.40 -10.69 -1.90
N ILE A 61 -11.74 -11.47 -2.92
CA ILE A 61 -10.78 -11.88 -3.95
C ILE A 61 -11.01 -11.00 -5.17
N LYS A 62 -9.95 -10.34 -5.64
CA LYS A 62 -10.04 -9.44 -6.80
C LYS A 62 -8.90 -9.72 -7.78
N GLU A 63 -9.21 -9.69 -9.08
CA GLU A 63 -8.17 -9.70 -10.11
C GLU A 63 -7.59 -8.29 -10.23
N ILE A 64 -6.27 -8.17 -10.07
CA ILE A 64 -5.51 -6.97 -10.36
C ILE A 64 -4.73 -7.17 -11.66
N ILE A 65 -4.84 -6.22 -12.56
CA ILE A 65 -4.15 -6.22 -13.84
C ILE A 65 -3.09 -5.13 -13.79
N ILE A 66 -1.82 -5.53 -13.85
CA ILE A 66 -0.68 -4.63 -13.96
C ILE A 66 -0.36 -4.47 -15.45
N PRO A 67 -0.53 -3.28 -16.04
CA PRO A 67 -0.19 -3.04 -17.44
C PRO A 67 1.32 -3.23 -17.65
N HIS A 68 1.71 -3.97 -18.69
CA HIS A 68 3.11 -4.18 -19.03
C HIS A 68 3.30 -4.29 -20.55
N ARG A 69 4.42 -3.75 -21.06
CA ARG A 69 4.69 -3.62 -22.51
C ARG A 69 4.69 -4.96 -23.25
N LYS A 70 5.10 -6.05 -22.59
CA LYS A 70 5.12 -7.42 -23.15
C LYS A 70 3.85 -8.23 -22.82
N GLY A 71 2.74 -7.55 -22.62
CA GLY A 71 1.48 -8.15 -22.17
C GLY A 71 1.27 -8.01 -20.67
N ASN A 72 0.00 -7.79 -20.31
CA ASN A 72 -0.42 -7.51 -18.95
C ASN A 72 -0.11 -8.67 -18.00
N ILE A 73 0.09 -8.32 -16.73
CA ILE A 73 0.27 -9.27 -15.64
C ILE A 73 -1.01 -9.29 -14.84
N ARG A 74 -1.56 -10.48 -14.61
CA ARG A 74 -2.77 -10.66 -13.82
C ARG A 74 -2.42 -11.36 -12.52
N LEU A 75 -2.80 -10.76 -11.41
CA LEU A 75 -2.69 -11.35 -10.08
C LEU A 75 -4.10 -11.47 -9.51
N LYS A 76 -4.36 -12.49 -8.68
CA LYS A 76 -5.67 -12.72 -8.06
C LYS A 76 -5.55 -12.83 -6.53
N PRO A 77 -5.12 -11.75 -5.86
CA PRO A 77 -5.00 -11.73 -4.41
C PRO A 77 -6.34 -11.76 -3.68
N GLU A 78 -6.33 -12.37 -2.49
CA GLU A 78 -7.31 -12.15 -1.44
C GLU A 78 -6.88 -10.92 -0.63
N PHE A 79 -7.74 -9.92 -0.59
CA PHE A 79 -7.56 -8.73 0.21
C PHE A 79 -8.35 -8.84 1.50
N VAL A 80 -7.69 -8.54 2.63
CA VAL A 80 -8.35 -8.28 3.90
C VAL A 80 -8.86 -6.84 3.90
N GLY A 81 -10.17 -6.67 4.03
CA GLY A 81 -10.79 -5.37 4.22
C GLY A 81 -10.54 -4.85 5.63
N LEU A 82 -10.06 -3.61 5.75
CA LEU A 82 -9.84 -2.95 7.03
C LEU A 82 -10.79 -1.76 7.22
N GLY A 83 -11.54 -1.75 8.32
CA GLY A 83 -12.50 -0.70 8.66
C GLY A 83 -11.83 0.64 9.01
N ASP A 84 -10.72 0.56 9.74
CA ASP A 84 -10.09 1.73 10.39
C ASP A 84 -8.79 2.17 9.69
N ALA A 85 -8.55 1.73 8.45
CA ALA A 85 -7.33 2.03 7.71
C ALA A 85 -7.49 3.26 6.82
N HIS A 86 -6.45 4.10 6.73
CA HIS A 86 -6.39 5.24 5.82
C HIS A 86 -5.34 5.02 4.72
N ILE A 87 -5.60 4.02 3.87
CA ILE A 87 -4.73 3.70 2.73
C ILE A 87 -5.35 4.30 1.46
N GLN A 88 -4.56 5.07 0.70
CA GLN A 88 -4.95 5.63 -0.60
C GLN A 88 -4.59 4.67 -1.73
N GLY A 89 -5.18 3.47 -1.74
CA GLY A 89 -4.89 2.44 -2.72
C GLY A 89 -5.12 1.04 -2.20
N ILE A 90 -4.54 0.06 -2.89
CA ILE A 90 -4.51 -1.34 -2.46
C ILE A 90 -3.09 -1.74 -2.10
N LEU A 91 -2.96 -2.55 -1.05
CA LEU A 91 -1.68 -3.01 -0.52
C LEU A 91 -1.50 -4.49 -0.79
N LEU A 92 -0.39 -4.87 -1.41
CA LEU A 92 0.00 -6.25 -1.62
C LEU A 92 1.00 -6.67 -0.55
N GLY A 93 0.57 -7.60 0.31
CA GLY A 93 1.38 -8.15 1.39
C GLY A 93 2.38 -9.19 0.92
N THR A 94 3.21 -9.64 1.85
CA THR A 94 4.27 -10.62 1.58
C THR A 94 3.74 -12.00 1.21
N ASP A 95 2.50 -12.34 1.58
CA ASP A 95 1.81 -13.56 1.16
C ASP A 95 1.79 -13.70 -0.37
N TYR A 96 1.28 -12.68 -1.06
CA TYR A 96 1.14 -12.65 -2.50
C TYR A 96 2.42 -12.21 -3.21
N GLN A 97 3.28 -11.41 -2.58
CA GLN A 97 4.62 -11.15 -3.12
C GLN A 97 5.40 -12.47 -3.29
N ARG A 98 5.41 -13.34 -2.27
CA ARG A 98 6.08 -14.64 -2.37
C ARG A 98 5.40 -15.55 -3.39
N MET A 99 4.06 -15.60 -3.38
CA MET A 99 3.30 -16.45 -4.30
C MET A 99 3.58 -16.13 -5.76
N TYR A 100 3.68 -14.85 -6.10
CA TYR A 100 3.90 -14.40 -7.48
C TYR A 100 5.36 -14.13 -7.83
N GLY A 101 6.30 -14.38 -6.90
CA GLY A 101 7.72 -14.11 -7.10
C GLY A 101 7.97 -12.63 -7.38
N ILE A 102 7.39 -11.75 -6.56
CA ILE A 102 7.58 -10.31 -6.65
C ILE A 102 8.79 -9.94 -5.81
N GLU A 103 9.79 -9.37 -6.47
CA GLU A 103 11.03 -8.93 -5.82
C GLU A 103 11.22 -7.43 -6.05
N ILE A 104 11.58 -6.70 -4.99
CA ILE A 104 11.83 -5.26 -5.03
C ILE A 104 13.34 -5.03 -5.11
N TYR A 105 13.78 -4.36 -6.16
CA TYR A 105 15.19 -4.01 -6.37
C TYR A 105 15.40 -2.52 -6.12
N ASN A 106 16.12 -2.21 -5.05
CA ASN A 106 16.52 -0.86 -4.68
C ASN A 106 17.97 -0.58 -5.10
N SER A 107 18.17 -0.33 -6.39
CA SER A 107 19.47 0.04 -6.97
C SER A 107 19.47 1.48 -7.49
N LYS A 108 20.22 1.79 -8.56
CA LYS A 108 20.22 3.12 -9.20
C LYS A 108 18.82 3.52 -9.71
N ASP A 109 18.08 2.53 -10.24
CA ASP A 109 16.67 2.65 -10.60
C ASP A 109 15.85 1.62 -9.81
N ARG A 110 14.82 2.10 -9.11
CA ARG A 110 13.90 1.24 -8.35
C ARG A 110 12.94 0.54 -9.28
N HIS A 111 12.91 -0.78 -9.20
CA HIS A 111 12.05 -1.60 -10.01
C HIS A 111 11.57 -2.82 -9.24
N ILE A 112 10.47 -3.40 -9.68
CA ILE A 112 10.09 -4.74 -9.29
C ILE A 112 10.29 -5.71 -10.43
N THR A 113 10.50 -6.97 -10.09
CA THR A 113 10.31 -8.08 -11.00
C THR A 113 9.14 -8.92 -10.52
N ILE A 114 8.45 -9.58 -11.44
CA ILE A 114 7.37 -10.51 -11.14
C ILE A 114 7.63 -11.81 -11.89
N GLY A 115 7.58 -12.92 -11.15
CA GLY A 115 7.76 -14.28 -11.68
C GLY A 115 9.18 -14.82 -11.56
N LYS A 116 9.33 -16.13 -11.79
CA LYS A 116 10.63 -16.80 -11.77
C LYS A 116 11.48 -16.31 -12.96
N LYS A 117 12.75 -15.91 -12.72
CA LYS A 117 13.75 -15.44 -13.70
C LYS A 117 13.68 -13.98 -14.18
N ASN A 118 13.09 -13.04 -13.42
CA ASN A 118 13.14 -11.61 -13.76
C ASN A 118 12.53 -11.25 -15.14
N GLU A 119 11.64 -12.09 -15.70
CA GLU A 119 11.16 -11.96 -17.08
C GLU A 119 10.33 -10.69 -17.33
N LYS A 120 9.70 -10.15 -16.28
CA LYS A 120 8.87 -8.94 -16.34
C LYS A 120 9.34 -7.91 -15.33
N LYS A 121 10.16 -6.96 -15.82
CA LYS A 121 10.68 -5.83 -15.04
C LYS A 121 9.74 -4.63 -15.17
N LEU A 122 9.24 -4.15 -14.05
CA LEU A 122 8.37 -2.97 -13.96
C LEU A 122 9.09 -1.87 -13.19
N SER A 123 9.16 -0.68 -13.79
CA SER A 123 9.68 0.49 -13.07
C SER A 123 8.66 0.92 -12.03
N LEU A 124 9.13 1.19 -10.81
CA LEU A 124 8.29 1.77 -9.78
C LEU A 124 8.31 3.28 -9.93
N ASP A 125 7.17 3.87 -10.31
CA ASP A 125 6.97 5.30 -10.11
C ASP A 125 6.98 5.57 -8.61
N ILE A 126 8.02 6.23 -8.13
CA ILE A 126 8.04 6.82 -6.80
C ILE A 126 6.94 7.87 -6.82
N TYR A 127 5.85 7.66 -6.08
CA TYR A 127 4.76 8.63 -5.95
C TYR A 127 5.36 10.03 -5.81
N LYS A 128 5.08 10.95 -6.76
CA LYS A 128 5.47 12.35 -6.63
C LYS A 128 4.50 13.02 -5.65
N ILE A 129 4.66 12.81 -4.35
CA ILE A 129 4.01 13.66 -3.34
C ILE A 129 4.61 15.06 -3.53
N SER A 130 3.73 16.01 -3.87
CA SER A 130 4.09 17.41 -4.05
C SER A 130 4.80 17.92 -2.80
N SER A 131 6.00 18.47 -2.98
CA SER A 131 6.79 19.08 -1.91
C SER A 131 6.15 20.33 -1.30
N GLN A 132 4.98 20.75 -1.80
CA GLN A 132 4.34 22.03 -1.46
C GLN A 132 3.20 21.94 -0.43
N ASP A 133 2.85 20.76 0.11
CA ASP A 133 1.77 20.71 1.09
C ASP A 133 2.09 21.50 2.38
N PRO A 134 1.12 22.25 2.93
CA PRO A 134 1.30 23.03 4.15
C PRO A 134 1.59 22.16 5.39
N PRO A 135 2.32 22.68 6.40
CA PRO A 135 2.75 21.93 7.58
C PRO A 135 1.65 21.23 8.37
N GLU A 136 0.44 21.80 8.38
CA GLU A 136 -0.72 21.23 9.06
C GLU A 136 -1.22 19.93 8.40
N LYS A 137 -1.10 19.82 7.07
CA LYS A 137 -1.34 18.55 6.36
C LYS A 137 -0.25 17.52 6.68
N LEU A 138 0.99 17.95 6.93
CA LEU A 138 2.11 17.05 7.29
C LEU A 138 1.88 16.31 8.62
N LEU A 139 1.25 16.97 9.59
CA LEU A 139 0.98 16.36 10.90
C LEU A 139 -0.09 15.25 10.80
N ASN A 140 -1.01 15.34 9.83
CA ASN A 140 -1.98 14.29 9.59
C ASN A 140 -1.34 13.02 8.98
N GLU A 141 -0.21 13.13 8.27
CA GLU A 141 0.54 11.96 7.76
C GLU A 141 1.12 11.09 8.89
N PHE A 142 1.37 11.67 10.07
CA PHE A 142 1.79 10.91 11.24
C PHE A 142 0.68 10.15 11.96
N ARG A 143 -0.60 10.31 11.59
CA ARG A 143 -1.70 9.62 12.29
C ARG A 143 -1.53 8.11 12.30
N GLU A 144 -0.89 7.55 11.27
CA GLU A 144 -0.62 6.12 11.18
C GLU A 144 0.78 5.72 11.69
N GLY A 145 1.69 6.67 11.90
CA GLY A 145 3.06 6.41 12.33
C GLY A 145 3.24 6.55 13.85
N LYS A 146 3.87 5.57 14.50
CA LYS A 146 4.31 5.74 15.90
C LYS A 146 5.54 6.64 15.97
N VAL A 147 5.31 7.93 16.18
CA VAL A 147 6.36 8.89 16.52
C VAL A 147 6.52 8.94 18.04
N SER A 148 7.76 9.05 18.52
CA SER A 148 8.03 9.15 19.94
C SER A 148 7.21 10.27 20.61
N THR A 149 6.61 9.94 21.76
CA THR A 149 5.89 10.89 22.61
C THR A 149 6.82 11.91 23.26
N THR A 150 8.12 11.63 23.31
CA THR A 150 9.14 12.53 23.87
C THR A 150 9.49 13.70 22.95
N LEU A 151 9.08 13.67 21.68
CA LEU A 151 9.35 14.75 20.74
C LEU A 151 8.35 15.90 20.88
N THR A 152 8.88 17.12 20.97
CA THR A 152 8.09 18.36 20.91
C THR A 152 7.46 18.54 19.53
N SER A 153 6.39 19.34 19.44
CA SER A 153 5.72 19.66 18.16
C SER A 153 6.69 20.24 17.11
N LYS A 154 7.63 21.09 17.55
CA LYS A 154 8.66 21.67 16.68
C LYS A 154 9.62 20.61 16.14
N GLN A 155 10.05 19.65 16.96
CA GLN A 155 10.89 18.54 16.54
C GLN A 155 10.15 17.58 15.58
N LYS A 156 8.87 17.29 15.83
CA LYS A 156 8.05 16.48 14.92
C LYS A 156 7.93 17.12 13.53
N ILE A 157 7.68 18.43 13.47
CA ILE A 157 7.64 19.16 12.20
C ILE A 157 9.01 19.15 11.50
N SER A 158 10.11 19.32 12.26
CA SER A 158 11.46 19.25 11.70
C SER A 158 11.78 17.87 11.13
N LEU A 159 11.39 16.81 11.83
CA LEU A 159 11.53 15.42 11.38
C LEU A 159 10.76 15.19 10.08
N LEU A 160 9.51 15.66 9.98
CA LEU A 160 8.71 15.56 8.75
C LEU A 160 9.39 16.24 7.56
N LYS A 161 9.87 17.47 7.77
CA LYS A 161 10.59 18.22 6.73
C LYS A 161 11.82 17.45 6.26
N MET A 162 12.58 16.87 7.19
CA MET A 162 13.74 16.05 6.86
C MET A 162 13.35 14.78 6.10
N LEU A 163 12.35 14.02 6.57
CA LEU A 163 11.88 12.79 5.93
C LEU A 163 11.35 13.06 4.52
N ARG A 164 10.63 14.17 4.29
CA ARG A 164 10.22 14.61 2.95
C ARG A 164 11.41 15.01 2.08
N LYS A 165 12.35 15.80 2.59
CA LYS A 165 13.57 16.20 1.86
C LYS A 165 14.41 15.00 1.45
N LYS A 166 14.47 13.98 2.31
CA LYS A 166 15.24 12.74 2.10
C LYS A 166 14.35 11.57 1.69
N ARG A 167 13.15 11.83 1.18
CA ARG A 167 12.16 10.81 0.84
C ARG A 167 12.68 9.71 -0.08
N PRO A 168 13.55 9.98 -1.08
CA PRO A 168 14.16 8.91 -1.89
C PRO A 168 15.00 7.91 -1.09
N ALA A 169 15.43 8.25 0.13
CA ALA A 169 16.14 7.34 1.03
C ALA A 169 15.21 6.53 1.94
N PHE A 170 13.99 7.03 2.21
CA PHE A 170 13.09 6.49 3.24
C PHE A 170 11.77 5.93 2.73
N ALA A 171 11.32 6.32 1.53
CA ALA A 171 10.11 5.79 0.94
C ALA A 171 10.32 4.29 0.66
N MET A 172 9.92 3.43 1.59
CA MET A 172 9.34 2.15 1.21
C MET A 172 7.93 2.45 0.67
N ALA A 173 7.47 1.60 -0.24
CA ALA A 173 6.38 1.86 -1.19
C ALA A 173 5.11 2.45 -0.57
#